data_AF-R9X7Q5-F1
#
_entry.id   AF-R9X7Q5-F1
#
_cell.length_a   1.000
_cell.length_b   1.000
_cell.length_c   1.000
_cell.angle_alpha   90.00
_cell.angle_beta   90.00
_cell.angle_gamma   90.00
#
_symmetry.space_group_name_H-M   'P 1'
#
loop_
_entity.id
_entity.type
_entity.pdbx_description
1 polymer ?
#
loop_
_entity_poly.entity_id
_entity_poly.type
_entity_poly.pdbx_seq_one_letter_code
_entity_poly.pdbx_strand_id
1 'polypeptide(L)'
;MSGTKGVEGGSLLPVDIWSVLLLAPQHVVLLALVGLWLWYWELAVLSKKIDLSRVILCNEPYDIRPQPSSLKILQSTRACVVRITKIIVPMYIGASYLAYKAAHGAELPWWQLLAANSAALVQLVALLWMVLRSSRMVRRCLARTLLGGGIEGKPLRTNYILLADTLTSYGKPLMDFTAYLVLLFRNPLVDPLAARDLPSNAALNIDLVVGAIPSAIRLVQCLREFQREEDTWPTRRASLFNAVKYSTQFPILAHALLGRSNSRYASGRWVRWAMLLNSAYSFWWDVTMDWKLGLFNFSSTGMERNEVLRHRKLYSVKYYYGAVLYDFAIKFMWLWELFIGRALFRRDLNPVWLHLLEVIRRWIWTFFKIEAEYFSANAKK
;
A
#
# COMPACT_ATOMS: atom_id res chain seq x y z
N MET A 1 29.41 -50.28 1.05
CA MET A 1 27.99 -50.16 1.47
C MET A 1 27.90 -49.05 2.51
N SER A 2 27.05 -48.05 2.22
CA SER A 2 26.46 -47.05 3.14
C SER A 2 27.43 -46.26 4.03
N GLY A 3 27.64 -44.94 3.90
CA GLY A 3 26.70 -43.90 3.47
C GLY A 3 26.64 -42.82 4.55
N THR A 4 27.57 -41.87 4.48
CA THR A 4 27.61 -40.64 5.30
C THR A 4 26.56 -39.60 4.86
N LYS A 5 26.11 -38.79 5.83
CA LYS A 5 25.58 -37.40 5.75
C LYS A 5 24.06 -37.15 5.86
N GLY A 6 23.74 -36.12 6.66
CA GLY A 6 22.45 -35.42 6.77
C GLY A 6 21.82 -35.66 8.14
N VAL A 7 21.68 -34.68 9.04
CA VAL A 7 21.05 -33.38 8.83
C VAL A 7 21.77 -32.33 9.68
N GLU A 8 22.35 -31.32 9.03
CA GLU A 8 22.76 -30.09 9.69
C GLU A 8 21.51 -29.41 10.25
N GLY A 9 21.49 -29.22 11.58
CA GLY A 9 20.52 -28.37 12.23
C GLY A 9 20.65 -26.96 11.68
N GLY A 10 19.64 -26.50 10.95
CA GLY A 10 19.49 -25.09 10.66
C GLY A 10 19.42 -24.36 11.99
N SER A 11 20.46 -23.57 12.29
CA SER A 11 20.46 -22.69 13.45
C SER A 11 19.26 -21.76 13.35
N LEU A 12 18.22 -22.01 14.15
CA LEU A 12 17.13 -21.06 14.39
C LEU A 12 17.79 -19.73 14.75
N LEU A 13 17.54 -18.71 13.93
CA LEU A 13 18.06 -17.36 14.19
C LEU A 13 17.67 -16.97 15.62
N PRO A 14 18.59 -16.36 16.40
CA PRO A 14 18.29 -15.97 17.77
C PRO A 14 17.07 -15.04 17.76
N VAL A 15 16.10 -15.33 18.63
CA VAL A 15 14.92 -14.47 18.79
C VAL A 15 15.36 -13.21 19.52
N ASP A 16 15.61 -12.14 18.77
CA ASP A 16 15.86 -10.82 19.32
C ASP A 16 14.55 -10.03 19.51
N ILE A 17 14.61 -8.91 20.22
CA ILE A 17 13.45 -8.06 20.48
C ILE A 17 12.83 -7.51 19.18
N TRP A 18 13.63 -7.27 18.15
CA TRP A 18 13.19 -6.72 16.86
C TRP A 18 12.35 -7.71 16.08
N SER A 19 12.75 -8.98 16.10
CA SER A 19 12.05 -10.05 15.45
C SER A 19 10.63 -10.19 16.02
N VAL A 20 10.44 -9.90 17.31
CA VAL A 20 9.13 -9.97 17.96
C VAL A 20 8.32 -8.69 17.80
N LEU A 21 8.97 -7.52 17.91
CA LEU A 21 8.32 -6.23 17.65
C LEU A 21 7.87 -6.10 16.20
N LEU A 22 8.55 -6.77 15.26
CA LEU A 22 8.26 -6.76 13.84
C LEU A 22 7.74 -8.14 13.41
N LEU A 23 6.89 -8.75 14.23
CA LEU A 23 6.25 -10.01 13.86
C LEU A 23 5.35 -9.77 12.63
N ALA A 24 5.39 -10.66 11.65
CA ALA A 24 4.60 -10.48 10.43
C ALA A 24 3.11 -10.15 10.59
N PRO A 25 2.37 -10.77 11.53
CA PRO A 25 0.99 -10.41 11.77
C PRO A 25 0.82 -8.92 12.09
N GLN A 26 1.80 -8.35 12.80
CA GLN A 26 1.81 -6.96 13.25
C GLN A 26 2.23 -5.96 12.15
N HIS A 27 2.82 -6.42 11.03
CA HIS A 27 3.25 -5.54 9.94
C HIS A 27 2.12 -4.67 9.43
N VAL A 28 0.94 -5.24 9.14
CA VAL A 28 -0.17 -4.47 8.56
C VAL A 28 -0.67 -3.38 9.52
N VAL A 29 -0.67 -3.66 10.83
CA VAL A 29 -1.08 -2.70 11.86
C VAL A 29 -0.05 -1.59 11.99
N LEU A 30 1.24 -1.95 12.05
CA LEU A 30 2.34 -1.00 12.10
C LEU A 30 2.31 -0.07 10.88
N LEU A 31 2.18 -0.64 9.67
CA LEU A 31 2.12 0.12 8.42
C LEU A 31 0.92 1.05 8.38
N ALA A 32 -0.26 0.59 8.83
CA ALA A 32 -1.46 1.42 8.91
C ALA A 32 -1.26 2.59 9.90
N LEU A 33 -0.66 2.36 11.06
CA LEU A 33 -0.33 3.42 12.02
C LEU A 33 0.66 4.44 11.44
N VAL A 34 1.74 3.95 10.82
CA VAL A 34 2.73 4.81 10.14
C VAL A 34 2.05 5.62 9.04
N GLY A 35 1.25 4.98 8.19
CA GLY A 35 0.50 5.64 7.12
C GLY A 35 -0.43 6.74 7.62
N LEU A 36 -1.12 6.53 8.74
CA LEU A 36 -1.98 7.54 9.36
C LEU A 36 -1.19 8.76 9.86
N TRP A 37 -0.03 8.54 10.47
CA TRP A 37 0.85 9.63 10.90
C TRP A 37 1.49 10.37 9.72
N LEU A 38 1.92 9.65 8.69
CA LEU A 38 2.43 10.22 7.45
C LEU A 38 1.38 11.08 6.75
N TRP A 39 0.12 10.62 6.70
CA TRP A 39 -1.00 11.40 6.18
C TRP A 39 -1.26 12.67 7.00
N TYR A 40 -1.28 12.57 8.33
CA TYR A 40 -1.42 13.74 9.20
C TYR A 40 -0.28 14.76 8.97
N TRP A 41 0.96 14.27 8.88
CA TRP A 41 2.13 15.12 8.62
C TRP A 41 2.04 15.80 7.25
N GLU A 42 1.62 15.07 6.23
CA GLU A 42 1.41 15.60 4.88
C GLU A 42 0.38 16.73 4.88
N LEU A 43 -0.77 16.53 5.52
CA LEU A 43 -1.77 17.59 5.69
C LEU A 43 -1.21 18.80 6.44
N ALA A 44 -0.37 18.60 7.46
CA ALA A 44 0.24 19.70 8.22
C ALA A 44 1.22 20.54 7.37
N VAL A 45 1.93 19.90 6.45
CA VAL A 45 2.83 20.58 5.50
C VAL A 45 2.01 21.30 4.43
N LEU A 46 1.02 20.62 3.84
CA LEU A 46 0.20 21.15 2.76
C LEU A 46 -0.72 22.30 3.23
N SER A 47 -1.26 22.24 4.44
CA SER A 47 -2.13 23.30 4.98
C SER A 47 -1.45 24.66 5.10
N LYS A 48 -0.11 24.70 5.13
CA LYS A 48 0.68 25.94 5.15
C LYS A 48 0.91 26.53 3.75
N LYS A 49 0.66 25.73 2.71
CA LYS A 49 1.04 26.02 1.32
C LYS A 49 -0.16 26.17 0.40
N ILE A 50 -1.23 25.41 0.63
CA ILE A 50 -2.43 25.37 -0.21
C ILE A 50 -3.71 25.28 0.63
N ASP A 51 -4.83 25.67 0.02
CA ASP A 51 -6.16 25.45 0.56
C ASP A 51 -6.62 24.02 0.26
N LEU A 52 -6.51 23.14 1.27
CA LEU A 52 -6.81 21.72 1.19
C LEU A 52 -8.28 21.44 0.86
N SER A 53 -9.19 22.33 1.28
CA SER A 53 -10.64 22.16 1.11
C SER A 53 -11.08 22.13 -0.36
N ARG A 54 -10.23 22.62 -1.27
CA ARG A 54 -10.47 22.63 -2.72
C ARG A 54 -10.13 21.32 -3.42
N VAL A 55 -9.34 20.46 -2.78
CA VAL A 55 -8.82 19.23 -3.39
C VAL A 55 -9.32 17.99 -2.66
N ILE A 56 -9.34 18.06 -1.33
CA ILE A 56 -9.77 16.97 -0.46
C ILE A 56 -11.13 17.35 0.12
N LEU A 57 -12.18 16.79 -0.48
CA LEU A 57 -13.54 17.05 -0.01
C LEU A 57 -13.84 16.18 1.20
N CYS A 58 -14.39 16.79 2.26
CA CYS A 58 -14.77 16.10 3.50
C CYS A 58 -16.29 16.01 3.67
N ASN A 59 -17.03 16.92 3.04
CA ASN A 59 -18.49 16.91 2.96
C ASN A 59 -18.93 16.61 1.52
N GLU A 60 -20.21 16.30 1.33
CA GLU A 60 -20.79 16.12 -0.01
C GLU A 60 -20.51 17.35 -0.89
N PRO A 61 -20.15 17.18 -2.17
CA PRO A 61 -19.85 18.31 -3.05
C PRO A 61 -21.01 19.31 -3.18
N TYR A 62 -22.24 18.79 -3.09
CA TYR A 62 -23.49 19.54 -3.23
C TYR A 62 -24.23 19.66 -1.89
N ASP A 63 -23.54 19.46 -0.76
CA ASP A 63 -24.12 19.73 0.55
C ASP A 63 -24.33 21.24 0.72
N ILE A 64 -25.35 21.60 1.52
CA ILE A 64 -25.53 22.97 2.01
C ILE A 64 -24.37 23.35 2.94
N ARG A 65 -23.77 22.34 3.60
CA ARG A 65 -22.65 22.55 4.54
C ARG A 65 -21.36 22.85 3.77
N PRO A 66 -20.70 23.99 4.04
CA PRO A 66 -19.43 24.31 3.40
C PRO A 66 -18.36 23.28 3.74
N GLN A 67 -17.36 23.16 2.86
CA GLN A 67 -16.19 22.32 3.14
C GLN A 67 -15.43 22.86 4.35
N PRO A 68 -14.93 21.98 5.23
CA PRO A 68 -14.16 22.43 6.39
C PRO A 68 -12.87 23.10 5.96
N SER A 69 -12.45 24.13 6.72
CA SER A 69 -11.16 24.79 6.49
C SER A 69 -9.99 23.81 6.67
N SER A 70 -8.86 24.11 6.02
CA SER A 70 -7.62 23.33 6.14
C SER A 70 -7.22 23.08 7.61
N LEU A 71 -7.39 24.08 8.48
CA LEU A 71 -7.12 23.94 9.92
C LEU A 71 -8.05 22.93 10.59
N LYS A 72 -9.35 22.94 10.27
CA LYS A 72 -10.33 22.00 10.83
C LYS A 72 -10.10 20.57 10.34
N ILE A 73 -9.71 20.41 9.07
CA ILE A 73 -9.28 19.11 8.51
C ILE A 73 -8.06 18.59 9.29
N LEU A 74 -7.07 19.45 9.53
CA LEU A 74 -5.86 19.08 10.25
C LEU A 74 -6.14 18.70 11.71
N GLN A 75 -6.93 19.49 12.43
CA GLN A 75 -7.29 19.24 13.82
C GLN A 75 -8.10 17.95 13.99
N SER A 76 -9.10 17.72 13.14
CA SER A 76 -9.92 16.49 13.18
C SER A 76 -9.09 15.25 12.84
N THR A 77 -8.19 15.36 11.85
CA THR A 77 -7.25 14.28 11.52
C THR A 77 -6.31 13.99 12.68
N ARG A 78 -5.69 15.01 13.29
CA ARG A 78 -4.82 14.85 14.47
C ARG A 78 -5.53 14.14 15.61
N ALA A 79 -6.75 14.57 15.95
CA ALA A 79 -7.52 14.00 17.03
C ALA A 79 -7.82 12.51 16.79
N CYS A 80 -8.16 12.15 15.55
CA CYS A 80 -8.36 10.77 15.14
C CYS A 80 -7.08 9.93 15.27
N VAL A 81 -5.96 10.38 14.68
CA VAL A 81 -4.68 9.65 14.68
C VAL A 81 -4.12 9.48 16.09
N VAL A 82 -4.19 10.52 16.93
CA VAL A 82 -3.77 10.45 18.34
C VAL A 82 -4.64 9.46 19.13
N ARG A 83 -5.97 9.47 18.91
CA ARG A 83 -6.87 8.52 19.59
C ARG A 83 -6.56 7.07 19.19
N ILE A 84 -6.36 6.82 17.90
CA ILE A 84 -5.96 5.50 17.39
C ILE A 84 -4.63 5.08 18.03
N THR A 85 -3.63 5.94 18.01
CA THR A 85 -2.29 5.66 18.56
C THR A 85 -2.36 5.29 20.04
N LYS A 86 -3.12 6.04 20.85
CA LYS A 86 -3.28 5.79 22.29
C LYS A 86 -3.92 4.43 22.61
N ILE A 87 -4.73 3.88 21.70
CA ILE A 87 -5.40 2.60 21.88
C ILE A 87 -4.53 1.46 21.32
N ILE A 88 -4.05 1.61 20.08
CA ILE A 88 -3.39 0.53 19.35
C ILE A 88 -1.96 0.30 19.84
N VAL A 89 -1.17 1.34 20.14
CA VAL A 89 0.25 1.17 20.49
C VAL A 89 0.43 0.38 21.80
N PRO A 90 -0.31 0.63 22.89
CA PRO A 90 -0.21 -0.21 24.08
C PRO A 90 -0.59 -1.67 23.82
N MET A 91 -1.64 -1.92 23.02
CA MET A 91 -2.03 -3.28 22.63
C MET A 91 -0.95 -3.97 21.80
N TYR A 92 -0.31 -3.24 20.89
CA TYR A 92 0.80 -3.71 20.06
C TYR A 92 2.00 -4.13 20.91
N ILE A 93 2.41 -3.26 21.84
CA ILE A 93 3.53 -3.52 22.76
C ILE A 93 3.19 -4.73 23.65
N GLY A 94 1.97 -4.80 24.20
CA GLY A 94 1.54 -5.92 25.02
C GLY A 94 1.55 -7.25 24.26
N ALA A 95 1.03 -7.28 23.04
CA ALA A 95 1.04 -8.48 22.20
C ALA A 95 2.47 -8.92 21.83
N SER A 96 3.34 -7.95 21.49
CA SER A 96 4.74 -8.21 21.21
C SER A 96 5.47 -8.75 22.45
N TYR A 97 5.19 -8.22 23.63
CA TYR A 97 5.76 -8.70 24.87
C TYR A 97 5.33 -10.13 25.20
N LEU A 98 4.06 -10.49 24.99
CA LEU A 98 3.57 -11.86 25.16
C LEU A 98 4.25 -12.82 24.17
N ALA A 99 4.36 -12.44 22.90
CA ALA A 99 5.09 -13.24 21.91
C ALA A 99 6.57 -13.40 22.28
N TYR A 100 7.20 -12.37 22.85
CA TYR A 100 8.59 -12.42 23.31
C TYR A 100 8.77 -13.42 24.44
N LYS A 101 7.85 -13.40 25.43
CA LYS A 101 7.85 -14.37 26.52
C LYS A 101 7.68 -15.80 26.01
N ALA A 102 6.71 -16.04 25.13
CA ALA A 102 6.48 -17.36 24.53
C ALA A 102 7.75 -17.88 23.84
N ALA A 103 8.42 -17.02 23.06
CA ALA A 103 9.64 -17.35 22.36
C ALA A 103 10.84 -17.71 23.26
N HIS A 104 10.86 -17.18 24.49
CA HIS A 104 11.88 -17.50 25.49
C HIS A 104 11.51 -18.70 26.37
N GLY A 105 10.54 -19.51 25.93
CA GLY A 105 10.11 -20.74 26.60
C GLY A 105 9.25 -20.49 27.84
N ALA A 106 8.70 -19.29 28.04
CA ALA A 106 7.78 -19.05 29.14
C ALA A 106 6.44 -19.75 28.86
N GLU A 107 5.98 -20.57 29.81
CA GLU A 107 4.64 -21.16 29.76
C GLU A 107 3.58 -20.07 29.95
N LEU A 108 2.87 -19.74 28.88
CA LEU A 108 1.78 -18.78 28.91
C LEU A 108 0.44 -19.51 29.01
N PRO A 109 -0.50 -19.04 29.86
CA PRO A 109 -1.84 -19.60 29.88
C PRO A 109 -2.53 -19.35 28.53
N TRP A 110 -3.47 -20.23 28.17
CA TRP A 110 -4.13 -20.23 26.86
C TRP A 110 -4.70 -18.86 26.46
N TRP A 111 -5.19 -18.07 27.40
CA TRP A 111 -5.77 -16.74 27.13
C TRP A 111 -4.71 -15.70 26.75
N GLN A 112 -3.47 -15.81 27.26
CA GLN A 112 -2.35 -14.94 26.85
C GLN A 112 -1.88 -15.29 25.44
N LEU A 113 -1.80 -16.58 25.12
CA LEU A 113 -1.48 -17.04 23.76
C LEU A 113 -2.56 -16.59 22.77
N LEU A 114 -3.83 -16.81 23.10
CA LEU A 114 -4.95 -16.35 22.29
C LEU A 114 -4.94 -14.83 22.11
N ALA A 115 -4.66 -14.06 23.17
CA ALA A 115 -4.56 -12.61 23.09
C ALA A 115 -3.41 -12.16 22.18
N ALA A 116 -2.22 -12.76 22.32
CA ALA A 116 -1.07 -12.45 21.46
C ALA A 116 -1.36 -12.79 19.99
N ASN A 117 -1.92 -13.98 19.75
CA ASN A 117 -2.22 -14.47 18.41
C ASN A 117 -3.39 -13.75 17.75
N SER A 118 -4.39 -13.24 18.47
CA SER A 118 -5.52 -12.50 17.89
C SER A 118 -5.29 -10.98 17.83
N ALA A 119 -4.22 -10.48 18.46
CA ALA A 119 -3.96 -9.06 18.64
C ALA A 119 -3.96 -8.28 17.32
N ALA A 120 -3.26 -8.75 16.29
CA ALA A 120 -3.16 -8.03 15.03
C ALA A 120 -4.52 -7.87 14.34
N LEU A 121 -5.37 -8.90 14.36
CA LEU A 121 -6.74 -8.84 13.85
C LEU A 121 -7.58 -7.83 14.64
N VAL A 122 -7.59 -7.93 15.97
CA VAL A 122 -8.37 -7.02 16.83
C VAL A 122 -7.92 -5.57 16.64
N GLN A 123 -6.60 -5.33 16.59
CA GLN A 123 -6.03 -4.00 16.39
C GLN A 123 -6.39 -3.42 15.02
N LEU A 124 -6.28 -4.22 13.94
CA LEU A 124 -6.64 -3.77 12.60
C LEU A 124 -8.13 -3.42 12.51
N VAL A 125 -9.01 -4.27 13.06
CA VAL A 125 -10.46 -4.02 13.10
C VAL A 125 -10.77 -2.75 13.90
N ALA A 126 -10.17 -2.58 15.08
CA ALA A 126 -10.34 -1.38 15.91
C ALA A 126 -9.86 -0.11 15.18
N LEU A 127 -8.70 -0.17 14.54
CA LEU A 127 -8.14 0.93 13.75
C LEU A 127 -9.10 1.32 12.61
N LEU A 128 -9.51 0.36 11.78
CA LEU A 128 -10.43 0.61 10.67
C LEU A 128 -11.77 1.16 11.15
N TRP A 129 -12.33 0.60 12.22
CA TRP A 129 -13.57 1.08 12.81
C TRP A 129 -13.46 2.54 13.28
N MET A 130 -12.38 2.90 13.96
CA MET A 130 -12.13 4.27 14.41
C MET A 130 -12.00 5.25 13.23
N VAL A 131 -11.25 4.87 12.19
CA VAL A 131 -11.10 5.69 10.97
C VAL A 131 -12.46 5.90 10.31
N LEU A 132 -13.22 4.82 10.08
CA LEU A 132 -14.52 4.89 9.39
C LEU A 132 -15.59 5.64 10.20
N ARG A 133 -15.50 5.61 11.54
CA ARG A 133 -16.36 6.40 12.42
C ARG A 133 -15.97 7.88 12.43
N SER A 134 -14.70 8.20 12.21
CA SER A 134 -14.20 9.59 12.24
C SER A 134 -14.63 10.43 11.04
N SER A 135 -14.76 9.81 9.85
CA SER A 135 -15.07 10.54 8.62
C SER A 135 -16.12 9.82 7.78
N ARG A 136 -17.27 10.49 7.61
CA ARG A 136 -18.37 10.02 6.75
C ARG A 136 -17.93 9.88 5.29
N MET A 137 -17.08 10.79 4.81
CA MET A 137 -16.57 10.76 3.43
C MET A 137 -15.61 9.59 3.21
N VAL A 138 -14.68 9.35 4.13
CA VAL A 138 -13.78 8.17 4.05
C VAL A 138 -14.61 6.89 4.04
N ARG A 139 -15.62 6.78 4.92
CA ARG A 139 -16.51 5.63 4.96
C ARG A 139 -17.25 5.42 3.64
N ARG A 140 -17.81 6.48 3.05
CA ARG A 140 -18.51 6.42 1.76
C ARG A 140 -17.57 6.00 0.64
N CYS A 141 -16.44 6.70 0.47
CA CYS A 141 -15.50 6.41 -0.60
C CYS A 141 -14.92 5.00 -0.46
N LEU A 142 -14.56 4.57 0.76
CA LEU A 142 -14.05 3.22 0.99
C LEU A 142 -15.13 2.16 0.73
N ALA A 143 -16.35 2.34 1.22
CA ALA A 143 -17.44 1.40 0.98
C ALA A 143 -17.70 1.23 -0.53
N ARG A 144 -17.80 2.34 -1.28
CA ARG A 144 -17.99 2.28 -2.75
C ARG A 144 -16.77 1.68 -3.47
N THR A 145 -15.55 1.97 -3.01
CA THR A 145 -14.32 1.41 -3.58
C THR A 145 -14.27 -0.11 -3.41
N LEU A 146 -14.56 -0.60 -2.20
CA LEU A 146 -14.54 -2.03 -1.87
C LEU A 146 -15.75 -2.78 -2.46
N LEU A 147 -16.91 -2.13 -2.56
CA LEU A 147 -18.11 -2.69 -3.20
C LEU A 147 -18.04 -2.51 -4.72
N GLY A 148 -17.24 -3.37 -5.35
CA GLY A 148 -17.18 -3.50 -6.80
C GLY A 148 -16.41 -2.40 -7.52
N GLY A 149 -15.46 -1.70 -6.88
CA GLY A 149 -14.61 -0.71 -7.54
C GLY A 149 -15.37 0.55 -7.96
N GLY A 150 -16.25 1.07 -7.12
CA GLY A 150 -16.95 2.35 -7.34
C GLY A 150 -15.98 3.53 -7.42
N ILE A 151 -16.23 4.44 -8.36
CA ILE A 151 -15.53 5.70 -8.50
C ILE A 151 -16.46 6.75 -9.08
N GLU A 152 -16.52 7.91 -8.43
CA GLU A 152 -17.30 9.05 -8.91
C GLU A 152 -16.39 10.01 -9.67
N GLY A 153 -16.99 10.77 -10.60
CA GLY A 153 -16.31 11.79 -11.37
C GLY A 153 -15.88 12.97 -10.49
N LYS A 154 -15.42 14.03 -11.16
CA LYS A 154 -15.11 15.27 -10.44
C LYS A 154 -16.38 15.84 -9.80
N PRO A 155 -16.31 16.36 -8.57
CA PRO A 155 -15.07 16.70 -7.85
C PRO A 155 -14.55 15.62 -6.87
N LEU A 156 -15.26 14.50 -6.67
CA LEU A 156 -14.87 13.45 -5.70
C LEU A 156 -13.79 12.49 -6.19
N ARG A 157 -13.52 12.46 -7.49
CA ARG A 157 -12.52 11.59 -8.14
C ARG A 157 -11.19 11.49 -7.37
N THR A 158 -10.67 12.62 -6.89
CA THR A 158 -9.39 12.67 -6.16
C THR A 158 -9.42 11.85 -4.87
N ASN A 159 -10.50 11.91 -4.09
CA ASN A 159 -10.63 11.13 -2.86
C ASN A 159 -10.56 9.62 -3.14
N TYR A 160 -11.24 9.17 -4.20
CA TYR A 160 -11.22 7.76 -4.62
C TYR A 160 -9.82 7.32 -5.04
N ILE A 161 -9.13 8.14 -5.82
CA ILE A 161 -7.77 7.84 -6.29
C ILE A 161 -6.79 7.77 -5.12
N LEU A 162 -6.82 8.75 -4.20
CA LEU A 162 -5.96 8.76 -3.03
C LEU A 162 -6.14 7.50 -2.18
N LEU A 163 -7.38 7.09 -1.91
CA LEU A 163 -7.66 5.87 -1.14
C LEU A 163 -7.25 4.60 -1.88
N ALA A 164 -7.67 4.45 -3.14
CA ALA A 164 -7.48 3.22 -3.88
C ALA A 164 -6.01 3.02 -4.30
N ASP A 165 -5.28 4.08 -4.66
CA ASP A 165 -3.84 3.98 -4.95
C ASP A 165 -3.02 3.76 -3.67
N THR A 166 -3.44 4.33 -2.54
CA THR A 166 -2.83 3.97 -1.24
C THR A 166 -3.01 2.49 -0.95
N LEU A 167 -4.21 1.95 -1.17
CA LEU A 167 -4.50 0.52 -0.97
C LEU A 167 -3.62 -0.39 -1.83
N THR A 168 -3.18 0.03 -3.03
CA THR A 168 -2.26 -0.77 -3.86
C THR A 168 -0.92 -1.04 -3.20
N SER A 169 -0.41 -0.09 -2.40
CA SER A 169 0.83 -0.25 -1.64
C SER A 169 0.70 -1.23 -0.47
N TYR A 170 -0.53 -1.58 -0.08
CA TYR A 170 -0.83 -2.57 0.97
C TYR A 170 -1.07 -4.00 0.43
N GLY A 171 -0.94 -4.24 -0.88
CA GLY A 171 -1.16 -5.56 -1.47
C GLY A 171 -0.32 -6.67 -0.80
N LYS A 172 1.00 -6.49 -0.69
CA LYS A 172 1.89 -7.47 -0.02
C LYS A 172 1.63 -7.58 1.50
N PRO A 173 1.48 -6.48 2.28
CA PRO A 173 1.06 -6.57 3.67
C PRO A 173 -0.24 -7.35 3.88
N LEU A 174 -1.22 -7.22 2.97
CA LEU A 174 -2.47 -7.98 3.04
C LEU A 174 -2.28 -9.47 2.72
N MET A 175 -1.34 -9.83 1.84
CA MET A 175 -0.96 -11.23 1.61
C MET A 175 -0.40 -11.86 2.90
N ASP A 176 0.58 -11.21 3.53
CA ASP A 176 1.20 -11.68 4.77
C ASP A 176 0.17 -11.80 5.89
N PHE A 177 -0.71 -10.79 6.02
CA PHE A 177 -1.79 -10.82 7.00
C PHE A 177 -2.78 -11.96 6.73
N THR A 178 -3.09 -12.26 5.45
CA THR A 178 -3.97 -13.39 5.09
C THR A 178 -3.34 -14.72 5.47
N ALA A 179 -2.04 -14.90 5.24
CA ALA A 179 -1.32 -16.10 5.64
C ALA A 179 -1.37 -16.29 7.17
N TYR A 180 -1.18 -15.21 7.92
CA TYR A 180 -1.37 -15.20 9.37
C TYR A 180 -2.80 -15.54 9.80
N LEU A 181 -3.84 -14.99 9.14
CA LEU A 181 -5.23 -15.30 9.49
C LEU A 181 -5.52 -16.80 9.35
N VAL A 182 -5.00 -17.44 8.31
CA VAL A 182 -5.15 -18.90 8.13
C VAL A 182 -4.51 -19.67 9.27
N LEU A 183 -3.34 -19.24 9.76
CA LEU A 183 -2.72 -19.84 10.93
C LEU A 183 -3.58 -19.66 12.18
N LEU A 184 -4.04 -18.43 12.44
CA LEU A 184 -4.90 -18.08 13.58
C LEU A 184 -6.18 -18.93 13.63
N PHE A 185 -6.86 -19.12 12.48
CA PHE A 185 -8.09 -19.89 12.41
C PHE A 185 -7.86 -21.41 12.47
N ARG A 186 -6.69 -21.91 12.06
CA ARG A 186 -6.35 -23.34 12.16
C ARG A 186 -5.92 -23.74 13.57
N ASN A 187 -5.08 -22.94 14.20
CA ASN A 187 -4.61 -23.18 15.54
C ASN A 187 -4.41 -21.85 16.29
N PRO A 188 -5.43 -21.36 17.01
CA PRO A 188 -5.36 -20.07 17.69
C PRO A 188 -4.40 -20.03 18.89
N LEU A 189 -3.97 -21.20 19.37
CA LEU A 189 -3.06 -21.35 20.51
C LEU A 189 -1.64 -21.77 20.10
N VAL A 190 -1.33 -21.71 18.79
CA VAL A 190 0.02 -21.97 18.29
C VAL A 190 1.03 -20.99 18.89
N ASP A 191 2.30 -21.37 18.94
CA ASP A 191 3.38 -20.43 19.25
C ASP A 191 3.26 -19.18 18.35
N PRO A 192 3.18 -17.95 18.90
CA PRO A 192 3.11 -16.73 18.11
C PRO A 192 4.21 -16.60 17.05
N LEU A 193 5.39 -17.20 17.28
CA LEU A 193 6.47 -17.20 16.30
C LEU A 193 6.26 -18.16 15.13
N ALA A 194 5.35 -19.13 15.21
CA ALA A 194 5.09 -20.09 14.14
C ALA A 194 4.59 -19.42 12.84
N ALA A 195 4.11 -18.18 12.92
CA ALA A 195 3.79 -17.37 11.74
C ALA A 195 5.03 -17.06 10.86
N ARG A 196 6.25 -17.12 11.43
CA ARG A 196 7.50 -16.91 10.68
C ARG A 196 7.79 -18.03 9.70
N ASP A 197 7.60 -19.27 10.16
CA ASP A 197 7.99 -20.47 9.42
C ASP A 197 6.88 -20.98 8.50
N LEU A 198 5.81 -20.19 8.30
CA LEU A 198 4.64 -20.63 7.57
C LEU A 198 4.98 -20.84 6.09
N PRO A 199 4.70 -22.03 5.50
CA PRO A 199 5.03 -22.28 4.11
C PRO A 199 4.24 -21.37 3.18
N SER A 200 4.84 -21.00 2.04
CA SER A 200 4.28 -20.02 1.10
C SER A 200 2.92 -20.38 0.52
N ASN A 201 2.49 -21.64 0.60
CA ASN A 201 1.18 -22.13 0.16
C ASN A 201 0.24 -22.45 1.34
N ALA A 202 0.61 -22.14 2.58
CA ALA A 202 -0.19 -22.46 3.76
C ALA A 202 -1.61 -21.90 3.69
N ALA A 203 -1.75 -20.72 3.07
CA ALA A 203 -3.02 -20.05 2.83
C ALA A 203 -3.81 -20.60 1.63
N LEU A 204 -3.44 -21.77 1.07
CA LEU A 204 -4.06 -22.34 -0.14
C LEU A 204 -4.10 -21.35 -1.31
N ASN A 205 -3.10 -20.46 -1.39
CA ASN A 205 -3.00 -19.35 -2.35
C ASN A 205 -4.08 -18.25 -2.22
N ILE A 206 -4.90 -18.25 -1.17
CA ILE A 206 -5.86 -17.17 -0.88
C ILE A 206 -5.13 -15.85 -0.64
N ASP A 207 -3.93 -15.89 -0.07
CA ASP A 207 -3.04 -14.74 0.10
C ASP A 207 -2.80 -14.02 -1.23
N LEU A 208 -2.49 -14.74 -2.32
CA LEU A 208 -2.28 -14.15 -3.65
C LEU A 208 -3.54 -13.49 -4.19
N VAL A 209 -4.71 -14.08 -3.96
CA VAL A 209 -6.00 -13.49 -4.36
C VAL A 209 -6.22 -12.19 -3.61
N VAL A 210 -6.02 -12.19 -2.29
CA VAL A 210 -6.15 -10.99 -1.45
C VAL A 210 -5.16 -9.90 -1.87
N GLY A 211 -3.91 -10.28 -2.17
CA GLY A 211 -2.89 -9.36 -2.68
C GLY A 211 -3.23 -8.75 -4.04
N ALA A 212 -4.06 -9.43 -4.85
CA ALA A 212 -4.53 -8.92 -6.14
C ALA A 212 -5.68 -7.91 -6.01
N ILE A 213 -6.45 -7.95 -4.91
CA ILE A 213 -7.67 -7.14 -4.72
C ILE A 213 -7.43 -5.65 -4.97
N PRO A 214 -6.38 -5.00 -4.41
CA PRO A 214 -6.15 -3.57 -4.65
C PRO A 214 -5.98 -3.21 -6.13
N SER A 215 -5.22 -4.03 -6.87
CA SER A 215 -5.00 -3.81 -8.31
C SER A 215 -6.27 -4.07 -9.12
N ALA A 216 -7.07 -5.08 -8.73
CA ALA A 216 -8.36 -5.36 -9.34
C ALA A 216 -9.37 -4.23 -9.13
N ILE A 217 -9.44 -3.67 -7.92
CA ILE A 217 -10.25 -2.49 -7.63
C ILE A 217 -9.88 -1.33 -8.57
N ARG A 218 -8.59 -1.04 -8.73
CA ARG A 218 -8.13 0.03 -9.62
C ARG A 218 -8.43 -0.26 -11.08
N LEU A 219 -8.24 -1.49 -11.53
CA LEU A 219 -8.62 -1.92 -12.88
C LEU A 219 -10.11 -1.65 -13.14
N VAL A 220 -11.00 -2.10 -12.24
CA VAL A 220 -12.44 -1.89 -12.36
C VAL A 220 -12.81 -0.40 -12.35
N GLN A 221 -12.20 0.39 -11.46
CA GLN A 221 -12.41 1.84 -11.43
C GLN A 221 -12.01 2.49 -12.76
N CYS A 222 -10.86 2.12 -13.32
CA CYS A 222 -10.38 2.67 -14.59
C CYS A 222 -11.30 2.32 -15.76
N LEU A 223 -11.82 1.08 -15.81
CA LEU A 223 -12.79 0.65 -16.82
C LEU A 223 -14.13 1.40 -16.68
N ARG A 224 -14.60 1.63 -15.45
CA ARG A 224 -15.80 2.43 -15.20
C ARG A 224 -15.64 3.88 -15.62
N GLU A 225 -14.48 4.49 -15.36
CA GLU A 225 -14.17 5.84 -15.85
C GLU A 225 -14.12 5.87 -17.39
N PHE A 226 -13.63 4.82 -18.05
CA PHE A 226 -13.64 4.74 -19.52
C PHE A 226 -15.06 4.66 -20.10
N GLN A 227 -15.96 3.97 -19.40
CA GLN A 227 -17.37 3.82 -19.80
C GLN A 227 -18.21 5.08 -19.55
N ARG A 228 -17.70 6.06 -18.79
CA ARG A 228 -18.43 7.28 -18.49
C ARG A 228 -18.44 8.23 -19.69
N GLU A 229 -19.55 8.27 -20.41
CA GLU A 229 -19.68 9.06 -21.65
C GLU A 229 -19.67 10.56 -21.43
N GLU A 230 -20.00 11.03 -20.21
CA GLU A 230 -19.96 12.45 -19.85
C GLU A 230 -18.53 13.01 -19.74
N ASP A 231 -17.51 12.14 -19.60
CA ASP A 231 -16.10 12.53 -19.59
C ASP A 231 -15.57 12.71 -21.02
N THR A 232 -14.68 13.70 -21.20
CA THR A 232 -14.07 13.97 -22.51
C THR A 232 -13.25 12.77 -23.02
N TRP A 233 -13.14 12.59 -24.34
CA TRP A 233 -12.35 11.51 -24.94
C TRP A 233 -10.91 11.41 -24.40
N PRO A 234 -10.13 12.51 -24.24
CA PRO A 234 -8.81 12.42 -23.63
C PRO A 234 -8.82 11.85 -22.20
N THR A 235 -9.84 12.17 -21.40
CA THR A 235 -10.00 11.68 -20.02
C THR A 235 -10.31 10.17 -20.02
N ARG A 236 -11.24 9.74 -20.88
CA ARG A 236 -11.59 8.33 -21.06
C ARG A 236 -10.42 7.52 -21.59
N ARG A 237 -9.72 8.03 -22.60
CA ARG A 237 -8.50 7.40 -23.14
C ARG A 237 -7.44 7.23 -22.03
N ALA A 238 -7.22 8.26 -21.21
CA ALA A 238 -6.30 8.17 -20.09
C ALA A 238 -6.73 7.09 -19.08
N SER A 239 -8.02 6.97 -18.73
CA SER A 239 -8.47 5.90 -17.83
C SER A 239 -8.28 4.50 -18.43
N LEU A 240 -8.43 4.33 -19.75
CA LEU A 240 -8.13 3.05 -20.41
C LEU A 240 -6.64 2.67 -20.31
N PHE A 241 -5.72 3.61 -20.57
CA PHE A 241 -4.29 3.35 -20.36
C PHE A 241 -3.98 3.04 -18.89
N ASN A 242 -4.68 3.69 -17.97
CA ASN A 242 -4.54 3.37 -16.55
C ASN A 242 -5.04 1.94 -16.24
N ALA A 243 -6.11 1.48 -16.89
CA ALA A 243 -6.59 0.10 -16.77
C ALA A 243 -5.52 -0.91 -17.24
N VAL A 244 -4.86 -0.64 -18.37
CA VAL A 244 -3.74 -1.46 -18.87
C VAL A 244 -2.60 -1.48 -17.86
N LYS A 245 -2.25 -0.33 -17.27
CA LYS A 245 -1.22 -0.26 -16.21
C LYS A 245 -1.51 -1.25 -15.08
N TYR A 246 -2.71 -1.21 -14.49
CA TYR A 246 -3.05 -2.13 -13.39
C TYR A 246 -3.22 -3.58 -13.83
N SER A 247 -3.53 -3.84 -15.12
CA SER A 247 -3.63 -5.22 -15.62
C SER A 247 -2.27 -5.92 -15.71
N THR A 248 -1.16 -5.17 -15.87
CA THR A 248 0.20 -5.73 -15.94
C THR A 248 0.64 -6.51 -14.68
N GLN A 249 -0.04 -6.31 -13.54
CA GLN A 249 0.24 -7.03 -12.29
C GLN A 249 -0.25 -8.49 -12.32
N PHE A 250 -1.35 -8.79 -13.02
CA PHE A 250 -1.97 -10.12 -12.96
C PHE A 250 -1.13 -11.25 -13.54
N PRO A 251 -0.40 -11.08 -14.68
CA PRO A 251 0.50 -12.11 -15.16
C PRO A 251 1.59 -12.50 -14.15
N ILE A 252 2.08 -11.54 -13.37
CA ILE A 252 3.10 -11.79 -12.32
C ILE A 252 2.49 -12.64 -11.20
N LEU A 253 1.28 -12.31 -10.75
CA LEU A 253 0.57 -13.07 -9.72
C LEU A 253 0.16 -14.47 -10.20
N ALA A 254 -0.27 -14.59 -11.46
CA ALA A 254 -0.56 -15.88 -12.08
C ALA A 254 0.68 -16.77 -12.15
N HIS A 255 1.84 -16.20 -12.50
CA HIS A 255 3.12 -16.92 -12.44
C HIS A 255 3.44 -17.40 -11.02
N ALA A 256 3.27 -16.54 -10.01
CA ALA A 256 3.48 -16.91 -8.62
C ALA A 256 2.57 -18.07 -8.18
N LEU A 257 1.29 -18.04 -8.58
CA LEU A 257 0.33 -19.11 -8.32
C LEU A 257 0.76 -20.44 -8.97
N LEU A 258 1.12 -20.41 -10.26
CA LEU A 258 1.57 -21.59 -10.99
C LEU A 258 2.89 -22.17 -10.45
N GLY A 259 3.81 -21.29 -10.04
CA GLY A 259 5.07 -21.70 -9.42
C GLY A 259 4.90 -22.36 -8.06
N ARG A 260 3.85 -21.98 -7.30
CA ARG A 260 3.48 -22.63 -6.03
C ARG A 260 2.79 -23.97 -6.21
N SER A 261 2.03 -24.15 -7.29
CA SER A 261 1.35 -25.42 -7.58
C SER A 261 2.28 -26.45 -8.25
N ASN A 262 3.20 -26.01 -9.10
CA ASN A 262 4.14 -26.88 -9.78
C ASN A 262 5.49 -26.18 -10.02
N SER A 263 6.55 -26.73 -9.43
CA SER A 263 7.91 -26.19 -9.46
C SER A 263 8.48 -26.03 -10.87
N ARG A 264 7.98 -26.79 -11.85
CA ARG A 264 8.34 -26.64 -13.28
C ARG A 264 8.07 -25.24 -13.81
N TYR A 265 7.02 -24.57 -13.31
CA TYR A 265 6.66 -23.23 -13.76
C TYR A 265 7.37 -22.11 -12.98
N ALA A 266 8.08 -22.43 -11.89
CA ALA A 266 8.70 -21.44 -10.99
C ALA A 266 9.93 -20.71 -11.57
N SER A 267 10.47 -21.17 -12.70
CA SER A 267 11.71 -20.65 -13.32
C SER A 267 11.50 -19.89 -14.63
N GLY A 268 10.25 -19.55 -14.96
CA GLY A 268 9.91 -18.91 -16.24
C GLY A 268 10.55 -17.53 -16.42
N ARG A 269 11.57 -17.41 -17.29
CA ARG A 269 12.25 -16.13 -17.59
C ARG A 269 11.32 -15.00 -18.03
N TRP A 270 10.17 -15.34 -18.62
CA TRP A 270 9.15 -14.37 -19.07
C TRP A 270 8.59 -13.51 -17.93
N VAL A 271 8.56 -14.01 -16.69
CA VAL A 271 8.05 -13.24 -15.54
C VAL A 271 8.88 -11.98 -15.29
N ARG A 272 10.19 -12.03 -15.57
CA ARG A 272 11.09 -10.87 -15.43
C ARG A 272 10.73 -9.76 -16.42
N TRP A 273 10.31 -10.12 -17.62
CA TRP A 273 9.80 -9.16 -18.60
C TRP A 273 8.46 -8.56 -18.16
N ALA A 274 7.57 -9.37 -17.58
CA ALA A 274 6.32 -8.87 -17.01
C ALA A 274 6.57 -7.91 -15.83
N MET A 275 7.50 -8.23 -14.93
CA MET A 275 7.92 -7.36 -13.82
C MET A 275 8.55 -6.06 -14.32
N LEU A 276 9.40 -6.13 -15.35
CA LEU A 276 9.99 -4.96 -15.98
C LEU A 276 8.92 -4.07 -16.60
N LEU A 277 7.99 -4.64 -17.36
CA LEU A 277 6.87 -3.91 -17.95
C LEU A 277 6.01 -3.23 -16.89
N ASN A 278 5.64 -3.95 -15.82
CA ASN A 278 4.86 -3.41 -14.71
C ASN A 278 5.58 -2.24 -14.01
N SER A 279 6.86 -2.42 -13.71
CA SER A 279 7.69 -1.40 -13.02
C SER A 279 7.88 -0.15 -13.90
N ALA A 280 8.27 -0.35 -15.16
CA ALA A 280 8.55 0.74 -16.10
C ALA A 280 7.28 1.52 -16.47
N TYR A 281 6.16 0.83 -16.75
CA TYR A 281 4.89 1.49 -17.02
C TYR A 281 4.44 2.28 -15.77
N SER A 282 4.43 1.65 -14.60
CA SER A 282 3.99 2.34 -13.38
C SER A 282 4.87 3.53 -13.02
N PHE A 283 6.19 3.45 -13.22
CA PHE A 283 7.11 4.57 -13.06
C PHE A 283 6.80 5.73 -14.03
N TRP A 284 6.66 5.42 -15.32
CA TRP A 284 6.29 6.40 -16.33
C TRP A 284 4.97 7.08 -16.00
N TRP A 285 3.99 6.32 -15.52
CA TRP A 285 2.68 6.83 -15.13
C TRP A 285 2.78 7.81 -13.95
N ASP A 286 3.51 7.44 -12.90
CA ASP A 286 3.65 8.26 -11.70
C ASP A 286 4.27 9.63 -12.07
N VAL A 287 5.36 9.63 -12.87
CA VAL A 287 6.06 10.85 -13.30
C VAL A 287 5.23 11.71 -14.28
N THR A 288 4.65 11.08 -15.30
CA THR A 288 4.06 11.80 -16.44
C THR A 288 2.58 12.13 -16.22
N MET A 289 1.80 11.16 -15.74
CA MET A 289 0.34 11.28 -15.65
C MET A 289 -0.11 11.81 -14.29
N ASP A 290 0.45 11.27 -13.21
CA ASP A 290 0.03 11.65 -11.85
C ASP A 290 0.68 12.93 -11.38
N TRP A 291 1.99 13.10 -11.57
CA TRP A 291 2.71 14.32 -11.18
C TRP A 291 2.67 15.40 -12.28
N LYS A 292 2.28 15.05 -13.51
CA LYS A 292 2.20 15.97 -14.66
C LYS A 292 3.52 16.66 -14.94
N LEU A 293 4.63 15.93 -14.86
CA LEU A 293 5.96 16.42 -15.24
C LEU A 293 6.14 16.31 -16.76
N GLY A 294 7.04 17.12 -17.32
CA GLY A 294 7.38 17.09 -18.75
C GLY A 294 8.28 15.92 -19.15
N LEU A 295 8.86 15.24 -18.16
CA LEU A 295 9.65 14.01 -18.33
C LEU A 295 8.80 12.92 -19.02
N PHE A 296 9.34 12.33 -20.09
CA PHE A 296 8.72 11.23 -20.84
C PHE A 296 7.32 11.53 -21.41
N ASN A 297 7.00 12.81 -21.67
CA ASN A 297 5.75 13.17 -22.35
C ASN A 297 5.89 13.00 -23.88
N PHE A 298 5.52 11.83 -24.38
CA PHE A 298 5.61 11.49 -25.81
C PHE A 298 4.39 11.94 -26.64
N SER A 299 3.38 12.58 -26.04
CA SER A 299 2.07 12.81 -26.67
C SER A 299 1.48 14.18 -26.36
N SER A 300 2.10 15.25 -26.87
CA SER A 300 1.39 16.51 -27.08
C SER A 300 1.73 17.09 -28.45
N THR A 301 0.77 16.99 -29.37
CA THR A 301 0.64 17.88 -30.52
C THR A 301 0.47 19.30 -29.98
N GLY A 302 1.57 20.02 -29.87
CA GLY A 302 1.66 21.31 -29.17
C GLY A 302 3.04 21.48 -28.53
N MET A 303 4.08 21.45 -29.35
CA MET A 303 5.44 21.80 -28.95
C MET A 303 5.49 23.30 -28.62
N GLU A 304 5.19 23.65 -27.37
CA GLU A 304 5.52 24.97 -26.78
C GLU A 304 5.87 24.90 -25.28
N ARG A 305 6.38 23.77 -24.74
CA ARG A 305 6.89 23.73 -23.35
C ARG A 305 8.14 22.85 -23.18
N ASN A 306 9.30 23.43 -23.46
CA ASN A 306 10.64 22.90 -23.15
C ASN A 306 10.97 22.92 -21.64
N GLU A 307 10.03 22.54 -20.76
CA GLU A 307 10.33 22.45 -19.33
C GLU A 307 10.23 20.99 -18.85
N VAL A 308 11.38 20.43 -18.44
CA VAL A 308 11.51 19.09 -17.83
C VAL A 308 10.53 18.91 -16.66
N LEU A 309 10.32 19.99 -15.90
CA LEU A 309 9.33 20.09 -14.83
C LEU A 309 8.23 21.06 -15.23
N ARG A 310 7.03 20.93 -14.68
CA ARG A 310 5.95 21.90 -14.93
C ARG A 310 6.30 23.32 -14.45
N HIS A 311 5.66 24.32 -15.08
CA HIS A 311 5.88 25.73 -14.77
C HIS A 311 5.50 26.09 -13.33
N ARG A 312 4.27 25.75 -12.89
CA ARG A 312 3.80 25.99 -11.52
C ARG A 312 4.25 24.87 -10.57
N LYS A 313 5.03 25.24 -9.55
CA LYS A 313 5.61 24.33 -8.56
C LYS A 313 5.40 24.88 -7.15
N LEU A 314 5.10 24.00 -6.21
CA LEU A 314 4.92 24.31 -4.79
C LEU A 314 6.18 24.01 -3.97
N TYR A 315 7.03 23.12 -4.47
CA TYR A 315 8.26 22.68 -3.82
C TYR A 315 9.50 23.14 -4.59
N SER A 316 10.66 23.10 -3.93
CA SER A 316 11.94 23.29 -4.62
C SER A 316 12.19 22.16 -5.62
N VAL A 317 12.88 22.50 -6.72
CA VAL A 317 13.25 21.60 -7.82
C VAL A 317 13.94 20.31 -7.32
N LYS A 318 14.77 20.41 -6.28
CA LYS A 318 15.50 19.27 -5.69
C LYS A 318 14.55 18.17 -5.20
N TYR A 319 13.38 18.52 -4.66
CA TYR A 319 12.41 17.55 -4.16
C TYR A 319 11.74 16.76 -5.29
N TYR A 320 11.53 17.36 -6.46
CA TYR A 320 10.97 16.63 -7.61
C TYR A 320 11.96 15.58 -8.11
N TYR A 321 13.23 15.93 -8.31
CA TYR A 321 14.25 14.96 -8.74
C TYR A 321 14.49 13.88 -7.69
N GLY A 322 14.54 14.25 -6.41
CA GLY A 322 14.65 13.27 -5.31
C GLY A 322 13.48 12.30 -5.29
N ALA A 323 12.25 12.77 -5.51
CA ALA A 323 11.07 11.93 -5.59
C ALA A 323 11.09 10.98 -6.81
N VAL A 324 11.48 11.47 -7.98
CA VAL A 324 11.65 10.64 -9.19
C VAL A 324 12.70 9.55 -8.95
N LEU A 325 13.84 9.90 -8.36
CA LEU A 325 14.92 8.94 -8.08
C LEU A 325 14.47 7.89 -7.04
N TYR A 326 13.81 8.31 -5.97
CA TYR A 326 13.30 7.40 -4.95
C TYR A 326 12.24 6.46 -5.52
N ASP A 327 11.29 6.98 -6.31
CA ASP A 327 10.25 6.19 -6.96
C ASP A 327 10.85 5.12 -7.91
N PHE A 328 11.86 5.51 -8.70
CA PHE A 328 12.63 4.60 -9.54
C PHE A 328 13.33 3.51 -8.70
N ALA A 329 14.10 3.89 -7.66
CA ALA A 329 14.85 2.94 -6.85
C ALA A 329 13.95 1.88 -6.20
N ILE A 330 12.80 2.28 -5.65
CA ILE A 330 11.88 1.35 -4.99
C ILE A 330 11.14 0.45 -6.00
N LYS A 331 10.66 0.99 -7.14
CA LYS A 331 9.96 0.17 -8.15
C LYS A 331 10.85 -0.88 -8.78
N PHE A 332 12.12 -0.56 -9.00
CA PHE A 332 13.10 -1.45 -9.61
C PHE A 332 13.92 -2.23 -8.57
N MET A 333 13.51 -2.22 -7.30
CA MET A 333 14.22 -2.90 -6.21
C MET A 333 14.40 -4.40 -6.46
N TRP A 334 13.47 -5.04 -7.18
CA TRP A 334 13.58 -6.44 -7.57
C TRP A 334 14.78 -6.73 -8.48
N LEU A 335 15.37 -5.73 -9.16
CA LEU A 335 16.60 -5.92 -9.92
C LEU A 335 17.80 -6.23 -9.02
N TRP A 336 17.82 -5.74 -7.78
CA TRP A 336 18.90 -6.08 -6.84
C TRP A 336 18.96 -7.57 -6.52
N GLU A 337 17.82 -8.27 -6.55
CA GLU A 337 17.79 -9.75 -6.45
C GLU A 337 18.58 -10.42 -7.57
N LEU A 338 18.48 -9.87 -8.78
CA LEU A 338 19.18 -10.40 -9.94
C LEU A 338 20.68 -10.14 -9.84
N PHE A 339 21.08 -8.95 -9.39
CA PHE A 339 22.50 -8.59 -9.27
C PHE A 339 23.22 -9.36 -8.18
N ILE A 340 22.57 -9.62 -7.05
CA ILE A 340 23.19 -10.28 -5.90
C ILE A 340 23.17 -11.81 -6.06
N GLY A 341 22.41 -12.36 -7.01
CA GLY A 341 22.38 -13.80 -7.33
C GLY A 341 21.83 -14.67 -6.20
N ARG A 342 21.34 -14.04 -5.13
CA ARG A 342 20.63 -14.66 -4.03
C ARG A 342 19.20 -14.16 -4.08
N ALA A 343 18.24 -15.04 -3.87
CA ALA A 343 16.91 -14.61 -3.53
C ALA A 343 16.95 -14.04 -2.10
N LEU A 344 17.44 -12.80 -1.97
CA LEU A 344 17.43 -11.99 -0.74
C LEU A 344 16.03 -11.88 -0.13
N PHE A 345 15.01 -12.27 -0.90
CA PHE A 345 13.58 -12.17 -0.61
C PHE A 345 12.90 -13.56 -0.64
N ARG A 346 13.66 -14.67 -0.70
CA ARG A 346 13.09 -16.01 -0.48
C ARG A 346 13.10 -16.34 1.01
N ARG A 347 11.88 -16.57 1.50
CA ARG A 347 11.53 -17.14 2.81
C ARG A 347 12.04 -16.29 3.96
N ASP A 348 11.12 -15.45 4.43
CA ASP A 348 10.74 -15.22 5.82
C ASP A 348 10.04 -13.87 5.79
N LEU A 349 8.77 -13.83 5.35
CA LEU A 349 7.89 -12.65 5.36
C LEU A 349 8.55 -11.36 4.86
N ASN A 350 8.21 -10.89 3.64
CA ASN A 350 8.79 -9.66 3.05
C ASN A 350 9.22 -8.65 4.13
N PRO A 351 10.53 -8.41 4.31
CA PRO A 351 11.02 -7.71 5.49
C PRO A 351 10.24 -6.42 5.63
N VAL A 352 9.73 -6.13 6.82
CA VAL A 352 8.82 -5.00 7.09
C VAL A 352 9.34 -3.68 6.51
N TRP A 353 10.67 -3.53 6.42
CA TRP A 353 11.35 -2.42 5.79
C TRP A 353 10.96 -2.21 4.32
N LEU A 354 10.74 -3.25 3.53
CA LEU A 354 10.27 -3.12 2.14
C LEU A 354 8.86 -2.57 2.07
N HIS A 355 7.99 -3.02 2.98
CA HIS A 355 6.65 -2.47 3.07
C HIS A 355 6.68 -1.01 3.53
N LEU A 356 7.55 -0.66 4.48
CA LEU A 356 7.76 0.72 4.91
C LEU A 356 8.28 1.59 3.76
N LEU A 357 9.26 1.11 2.99
CA LEU A 357 9.79 1.84 1.84
C LEU A 357 8.71 2.10 0.77
N GLU A 358 7.85 1.12 0.51
CA GLU A 358 6.71 1.25 -0.41
C GLU A 358 5.63 2.22 0.13
N VAL A 359 5.33 2.19 1.43
CA VAL A 359 4.44 3.16 2.07
C VAL A 359 5.00 4.58 1.99
N ILE A 360 6.30 4.76 2.25
CA ILE A 360 7.00 6.05 2.12
C ILE A 360 6.97 6.52 0.66
N ARG A 361 7.19 5.63 -0.32
CA ARG A 361 7.09 5.95 -1.75
C ARG A 361 5.72 6.52 -2.10
N ARG A 362 4.66 5.85 -1.66
CA ARG A 362 3.29 6.29 -1.88
C ARG A 362 2.98 7.62 -1.18
N TRP A 363 3.48 7.82 0.03
CA TRP A 363 3.35 9.09 0.74
C TRP A 363 4.04 10.24 0.00
N ILE A 364 5.25 10.04 -0.54
CA ILE A 364 5.91 11.03 -1.40
C ILE A 364 5.06 11.31 -2.65
N TRP A 365 4.52 10.26 -3.29
CA TRP A 365 3.65 10.40 -4.47
C TRP A 365 2.41 11.25 -4.18
N THR A 366 1.83 11.16 -2.98
CA THR A 366 0.62 11.90 -2.60
C THR A 366 0.85 13.41 -2.61
N PHE A 367 2.03 13.90 -2.20
CA PHE A 367 2.36 15.32 -2.21
C PHE A 367 2.24 15.91 -3.62
N PHE A 368 2.86 15.25 -4.59
CA PHE A 368 2.88 15.71 -5.97
C PHE A 368 1.55 15.50 -6.66
N LYS A 369 0.81 14.45 -6.29
CA LYS A 369 -0.54 14.20 -6.79
C LYS A 369 -1.51 15.28 -6.33
N ILE A 370 -1.55 15.59 -5.03
CA ILE A 370 -2.42 16.65 -4.49
C ILE A 370 -2.05 17.99 -5.12
N GLU A 371 -0.76 18.29 -5.26
CA GLU A 371 -0.30 19.53 -5.90
C GLU A 371 -0.74 19.61 -7.38
N ALA A 372 -0.63 18.51 -8.13
CA ALA A 372 -1.09 18.44 -9.52
C ALA A 372 -2.60 18.68 -9.65
N GLU A 373 -3.40 18.08 -8.75
CA GLU A 373 -4.85 18.26 -8.73
C GLU A 373 -5.23 19.68 -8.28
N TYR A 374 -4.52 20.26 -7.31
CA TYR A 374 -4.72 21.66 -6.88
C TYR A 374 -4.58 22.65 -8.03
N PHE A 375 -3.50 22.56 -8.81
CA PHE A 375 -3.32 23.43 -9.97
C PHE A 375 -4.33 23.16 -11.08
N SER A 376 -4.73 21.90 -11.26
CA SER A 376 -5.75 21.53 -12.25
C SER A 376 -7.14 22.06 -11.90
N ALA A 377 -7.47 22.13 -10.60
CA ALA A 377 -8.73 22.69 -10.13
C ALA A 377 -8.75 24.22 -10.25
N ASN A 378 -7.63 24.90 -10.00
CA ASN A 378 -7.52 26.36 -10.07
C ASN A 378 -7.30 26.91 -11.49
N ALA A 379 -6.88 26.10 -12.46
CA ALA A 379 -6.74 26.54 -13.86
C ALA A 379 -8.06 26.61 -14.64
N LYS A 380 -9.16 26.10 -14.06
CA LYS A 380 -10.51 26.13 -14.64
C LYS A 380 -11.37 27.30 -14.16
N LYS A 381 -10.81 28.18 -13.33
CA LYS A 381 -11.32 29.51 -13.02
C LYS A 381 -10.43 30.52 -13.69
#